data_AF-A0A0A0A4Z6-F1
#
_entry.id   AF-A0A0A0A4Z6-F1
#
_cell.length_a   1.000
_cell.length_b   1.000
_cell.length_c   1.000
_cell.angle_alpha   90.00
_cell.angle_beta   90.00
_cell.angle_gamma   90.00
#
_symmetry.space_group_name_H-M   'P 1'
#
loop_
_entity.id
_entity.type
_entity.pdbx_description
1 polymer ?
#
loop_
_entity_poly.entity_id
_entity_poly.type
_entity_poly.pdbx_seq_one_letter_code
_entity_poly.pdbx_strand_id
1 'polypeptide(L)' 'KPQAGVPDVVVWLLRGERRVACARVPAPDLMFSRSGPGTCGRLCGRIQTLFLVV' A
#
# COMPACT_ATOMS: atom_id res chain seq x y z
N LYS A 1 10.55 9.39 -20.55
CA LYS A 1 9.58 10.18 -19.75
C LYS A 1 9.42 9.49 -18.40
N PRO A 2 9.48 10.18 -17.24
CA PRO A 2 9.20 9.51 -15.97
C PRO A 2 7.75 9.04 -16.02
N GLN A 3 7.51 7.77 -15.71
CA GLN A 3 6.14 7.28 -15.60
C GLN A 3 5.52 7.96 -14.37
N ALA A 4 4.26 8.41 -14.49
CA ALA A 4 3.53 8.98 -13.36
C ALA A 4 3.68 8.04 -12.16
N GLY A 5 4.04 8.60 -10.99
CA GLY A 5 4.28 7.80 -9.79
C GLY A 5 3.07 6.91 -9.51
N VAL A 6 3.32 5.63 -9.26
CA VAL A 6 2.24 4.68 -8.94
C VAL A 6 1.51 5.22 -7.71
N PRO A 7 0.18 5.35 -7.75
CA PRO A 7 -0.57 5.91 -6.63
C PRO A 7 -0.45 5.00 -5.41
N ASP A 8 -0.46 5.59 -4.22
CA ASP A 8 -0.47 4.83 -2.97
C ASP A 8 -1.72 3.93 -2.87
N VAL A 9 -1.57 2.81 -2.18
CA VAL A 9 -2.70 2.01 -1.70
C VAL A 9 -3.27 2.71 -0.47
N VAL A 10 -4.59 2.93 -0.45
CA VAL A 10 -5.28 3.51 0.70
C VAL A 10 -6.20 2.47 1.32
N VAL A 11 -6.00 2.19 2.61
CA VAL A 11 -6.87 1.32 3.40
C VAL A 11 -7.81 2.21 4.20
N TRP A 12 -9.12 2.01 4.06
CA TRP A 12 -10.14 2.76 4.79
C TRP A 12 -10.79 1.89 5.86
N LEU A 13 -10.99 2.46 7.04
CA LEU A 13 -11.91 1.93 8.04
C LEU A 13 -13.28 2.54 7.82
N LEU A 14 -14.30 1.68 7.77
CA LEU A 14 -15.68 2.07 7.52
C LEU A 14 -16.54 1.87 8.77
N ARG A 15 -17.45 2.82 9.02
CA ARG A 15 -18.57 2.68 9.95
C ARG A 15 -19.86 2.88 9.16
N GLY A 16 -20.45 1.78 8.70
CA GLY A 16 -21.45 1.83 7.62
C GLY A 16 -20.80 2.37 6.34
N GLU A 17 -21.45 3.31 5.66
CA GLU A 17 -20.92 3.95 4.45
C GLU A 17 -19.87 5.04 4.72
N ARG A 18 -19.64 5.39 6.00
CA ARG A 18 -18.72 6.48 6.36
C ARG A 18 -17.29 5.97 6.54
N ARG A 19 -16.35 6.59 5.83
CA ARG A 19 -14.90 6.45 6.09
C ARG A 19 -14.55 7.18 7.38
N VAL A 20 -13.99 6.47 8.35
CA VAL A 20 -13.71 7.00 9.70
C VAL A 20 -12.24 6.96 10.09
N ALA A 21 -11.40 6.25 9.34
CA ALA A 21 -9.95 6.34 9.46
C ALA A 21 -9.29 5.82 8.17
N CYS A 22 -8.02 6.13 7.94
CA CYS A 22 -7.26 5.59 6.82
C CYS A 22 -5.80 5.29 7.15
N ALA A 23 -5.16 4.50 6.30
CA ALA A 23 -3.71 4.43 6.18
C ALA A 23 -3.33 4.46 4.71
N ARG A 24 -2.21 5.10 4.40
CA ARG A 24 -1.61 5.10 3.06
C ARG A 24 -0.36 4.25 3.07
N VAL A 25 -0.24 3.37 2.08
CA VAL A 25 0.93 2.54 1.87
C VAL A 25 1.45 2.82 0.46
N PRO A 26 2.72 3.23 0.29
CA PRO A 26 3.29 3.41 -1.03
C PRO A 26 3.16 2.12 -1.86
N ALA A 27 2.50 2.18 -3.01
CA ALA A 27 2.35 1.01 -3.87
C ALA A 27 3.70 0.37 -4.27
N PRO A 28 4.79 1.12 -4.54
CA PRO A 28 6.11 0.53 -4.81
C PRO A 28 6.61 -0.40 -3.69
N ASP A 29 6.22 -0.16 -2.43
CA ASP A 29 6.62 -1.02 -1.31
C ASP A 29 5.88 -2.37 -1.31
N LEU A 30 4.74 -2.47 -1.99
CA LEU A 30 3.91 -3.67 -2.04
C LEU A 30 4.08 -4.48 -3.33
N MET A 31 4.71 -3.92 -4.37
CA MET A 31 4.77 -4.54 -5.68
C MET A 31 5.45 -5.91 -5.67
N PHE A 32 4.81 -6.88 -6.30
CA PHE A 32 5.41 -8.16 -6.61
C PHE A 32 6.07 -8.12 -7.99
N SER A 33 7.22 -8.79 -8.12
CA SER A 33 7.91 -8.99 -9.39
C SER A 33 8.40 -10.44 -9.50
N ARG A 34 8.29 -11.02 -10.70
CA ARG A 34 8.83 -12.34 -11.02
C ARG A 34 10.34 -12.33 -11.25
N SER A 35 10.95 -11.16 -11.41
CA SER A 35 12.39 -11.01 -11.66
C SER A 35 13.27 -11.23 -10.41
N GLY A 36 12.64 -11.52 -9.26
CA GLY A 36 13.30 -11.91 -8.02
C GLY A 36 13.20 -10.86 -6.91
N PRO A 37 13.63 -11.21 -5.68
CA PRO A 37 13.38 -10.41 -4.47
C PRO A 37 13.91 -8.98 -4.53
N GLY A 38 15.02 -8.74 -5.24
CA GLY A 38 15.60 -7.40 -5.40
C GLY A 38 14.79 -6.45 -6.29
N THR A 39 13.74 -6.95 -6.93
CA THR A 39 12.81 -6.18 -7.77
C THR A 39 11.40 -6.13 -7.19
N CYS A 40 11.20 -6.70 -6.00
CA CYS A 40 9.95 -6.60 -5.26
C CYS A 40 10.00 -5.39 -4.33
N GLY A 41 8.83 -4.86 -4.00
CA GLY A 41 8.67 -3.89 -2.95
C GLY A 41 9.12 -4.44 -1.60
N ARG A 42 9.61 -3.57 -0.72
CA ARG A 42 10.17 -3.95 0.59
C ARG A 42 9.20 -4.71 1.49
N LEU A 43 7.90 -4.51 1.31
CA LEU A 43 6.82 -5.11 2.08
C LEU A 43 6.10 -6.26 1.32
N CYS A 44 6.54 -6.59 0.11
CA CYS A 44 5.94 -7.63 -0.72
C CYS A 44 5.90 -8.98 0.02
N GLY A 45 4.70 -9.59 0.10
CA GLY A 45 4.48 -10.90 0.70
C GLY A 45 4.65 -10.95 2.23
N ARG A 46 4.69 -9.80 2.92
CA ARG A 46 4.83 -9.71 4.38
C ARG A 46 3.52 -9.30 5.03
N ILE A 47 3.23 -9.89 6.19
CA ILE A 47 2.12 -9.44 7.05
C ILE A 47 2.56 -8.14 7.73
N GLN A 48 1.73 -7.10 7.61
CA GLN A 48 2.00 -5.77 8.16
C GLN A 48 0.84 -5.33 9.06
N THR A 49 1.17 -4.74 10.21
CA THR A 49 0.19 -4.06 11.07
C THR A 49 0.12 -2.59 10.67
N LEU A 50 -1.08 -2.09 10.32
CA LEU A 50 -1.32 -0.70 9.98
C LEU A 50 -2.03 0.02 11.12
N PHE A 51 -1.51 1.18 11.50
CA PHE A 51 -2.22 2.11 12.38
C PHE A 51 -3.02 3.08 11.52
N LEU A 52 -4.31 3.17 11.77
CA LEU A 52 -5.23 3.99 10.98
C LEU A 52 -5.41 5.35 11.67
N VAL A 53 -5.32 6.43 10.89
CA VAL A 53 -5.54 7.82 11.36
C VAL A 53 -6.99 8.22 11.08
N VAL A 54 -7.64 8.81 12.08
CA VAL A 54 -9.02 9.34 11.98
C VAL A 54 -9.05 10.60 11.12
#